data_AF-A0AAE0ZVF2-F1
#
_entry.id   AF-A0AAE0ZVF2-F1
#
_cell.length_a   1.000
_cell.length_b   1.000
_cell.length_c   1.000
_cell.angle_alpha   90.00
_cell.angle_beta   90.00
_cell.angle_gamma   90.00
#
_symmetry.space_group_name_H-M   'P 1'
#
loop_
_entity.id
_entity.type
_entity.pdbx_description
1 polymer ?
#
loop_
_entity_poly.entity_id
_entity_poly.type
_entity_poly.pdbx_seq_one_letter_code
_entity_poly.pdbx_strand_id
1 'polypeptide(L)'
;MIVLAVAIAIFIQSAFGTNSSIVKSCPSAAVKTTGSNYFRVLHDNCFLFMTYDTVAYEIAKTKCQDYGGNLAMPKTKAINDFLVQEMKSSDKPRPMWIGMHDKVIKDRAMVWEDGSNVDSWDNFDWTNDGLFGGGEDCIALDPNDGKWHDYGCSKTGSLSRLGAAKNTKLPFICQYRPQKDSGKTDKDSDNIAGMGVQDGCDNNVNKIKDFGDSRPSDTNLDDRICPPFNCPNLDCGISGFKMRNNCQICECRD
;
A
#
# COMPACT_ATOMS: atom_id res chain seq x y z
N MET A 1 -51.45 39.25 30.92
CA MET A 1 -51.45 38.01 30.11
C MET A 1 -50.10 37.90 29.44
N ILE A 2 -49.19 37.14 30.02
CA ILE A 2 -47.87 36.84 29.47
C ILE A 2 -47.76 35.32 29.54
N VAL A 3 -47.77 34.63 28.41
CA VAL A 3 -47.03 33.37 28.28
C VAL A 3 -46.42 33.32 26.87
N LEU A 4 -45.10 33.10 26.91
CA LEU A 4 -44.07 33.08 25.89
C LEU A 4 -44.40 32.31 24.59
N ALA A 5 -43.95 32.89 23.48
CA ALA A 5 -43.68 32.17 22.25
C ALA A 5 -42.49 31.22 22.46
N VAL A 6 -42.69 29.93 22.20
CA VAL A 6 -41.60 28.94 22.14
C VAL A 6 -41.12 28.89 20.69
N ALA A 7 -39.97 29.51 20.43
CA ALA A 7 -39.25 29.32 19.19
C ALA A 7 -38.58 27.93 19.20
N ILE A 8 -39.13 26.98 18.46
CA ILE A 8 -38.50 25.68 18.22
C ILE A 8 -37.41 25.90 17.17
N ALA A 9 -36.17 26.04 17.61
CA ALA A 9 -35.01 25.97 16.72
C ALA A 9 -34.87 24.53 16.23
N ILE A 10 -35.35 24.24 15.02
CA ILE A 10 -35.08 22.99 14.32
C ILE A 10 -33.63 23.08 13.84
N PHE A 11 -32.70 22.55 14.64
CA PHE A 11 -31.36 22.25 14.15
C PHE A 11 -31.47 21.11 13.15
N ILE A 12 -31.55 21.44 11.85
CA ILE A 12 -31.19 20.51 10.79
C ILE A 12 -29.67 20.38 10.89
N GLN A 13 -29.19 19.46 11.74
CA GLN A 13 -27.84 18.95 11.56
C GLN A 13 -27.86 18.24 10.21
N SER A 14 -27.29 18.88 9.20
CA SER A 14 -26.89 18.22 7.98
C SER A 14 -25.86 17.18 8.38
N ALA A 15 -26.31 15.96 8.65
CA ALA A 15 -25.43 14.81 8.75
C ALA A 15 -24.78 14.65 7.38
N PHE A 16 -23.57 15.15 7.23
CA PHE A 16 -22.64 14.63 6.23
C PHE A 16 -22.38 13.17 6.64
N GLY A 17 -23.28 12.29 6.21
CA GLY A 17 -23.26 10.88 6.55
C GLY A 17 -22.04 10.21 5.93
N THR A 18 -20.90 10.28 6.62
CA THR A 18 -19.82 9.36 6.34
C THR A 18 -20.31 7.97 6.75
N ASN A 19 -20.25 7.01 5.82
CA ASN A 19 -20.66 5.64 6.09
C ASN A 19 -19.82 5.09 7.25
N SER A 20 -20.46 4.72 8.37
CA SER A 20 -19.80 4.38 9.63
C SER A 20 -18.74 3.28 9.50
N SER A 21 -18.85 2.41 8.49
CA SER A 21 -17.87 1.36 8.20
C SER A 21 -16.58 1.90 7.55
N ILE A 22 -16.68 2.93 6.71
CA ILE A 22 -15.51 3.55 6.06
C ILE A 22 -14.62 4.22 7.10
N VAL A 23 -15.23 4.99 8.02
CA VAL A 23 -14.48 5.69 9.09
C VAL A 23 -13.72 4.70 9.97
N LYS A 24 -14.26 3.51 10.19
CA LYS A 24 -13.65 2.48 11.04
C LYS A 24 -12.56 1.68 10.32
N SER A 25 -12.82 1.26 9.09
CA SER A 25 -11.96 0.28 8.40
C SER A 25 -10.94 0.91 7.45
N CYS A 26 -11.12 2.19 7.06
CA CYS A 26 -10.25 2.87 6.10
C CYS A 26 -9.31 3.89 6.77
N PRO A 27 -8.06 4.05 6.29
CA PRO A 27 -7.16 5.08 6.82
C PRO A 27 -7.73 6.49 6.64
N SER A 28 -7.86 7.22 7.75
CA SER A 28 -8.43 8.59 7.74
C SER A 28 -7.65 9.56 6.85
N ALA A 29 -6.33 9.40 6.73
CA ALA A 29 -5.50 10.21 5.83
C ALA A 29 -5.88 9.98 4.37
N ALA A 30 -6.01 8.72 3.93
CA ALA A 30 -6.40 8.37 2.57
C ALA A 30 -7.82 8.87 2.23
N VAL A 31 -8.76 8.74 3.17
CA VAL A 31 -10.14 9.22 3.03
C VAL A 31 -10.20 10.74 2.86
N LYS A 32 -9.40 11.49 3.63
CA LYS A 32 -9.31 12.95 3.50
C LYS A 32 -8.72 13.38 2.15
N THR A 33 -7.71 12.66 1.65
CA THR A 33 -7.01 13.01 0.40
C THR A 33 -7.83 12.69 -0.84
N THR A 34 -8.53 11.56 -0.87
CA THR A 34 -9.19 11.04 -2.09
C THR A 34 -10.72 11.16 -2.06
N GLY A 35 -11.29 11.45 -0.90
CA GLY A 35 -12.74 11.53 -0.69
C GLY A 35 -13.35 10.16 -0.42
N SER A 36 -14.34 10.12 0.48
CA SER A 36 -14.96 8.88 0.96
C SER A 36 -15.75 8.10 -0.09
N ASN A 37 -16.14 8.73 -1.21
CA ASN A 37 -17.08 8.15 -2.18
C ASN A 37 -16.48 6.98 -2.97
N TYR A 38 -15.16 6.90 -3.04
CA TYR A 38 -14.43 5.85 -3.76
C TYR A 38 -14.04 4.67 -2.88
N PHE A 39 -14.35 4.73 -1.58
CA PHE A 39 -14.05 3.66 -0.64
C PHE A 39 -15.17 2.64 -0.56
N ARG A 40 -14.79 1.37 -0.46
CA ARG A 40 -15.68 0.25 -0.15
C ARG A 40 -15.02 -0.65 0.88
N VAL A 41 -15.85 -1.26 1.71
CA VAL A 41 -15.40 -2.08 2.84
C VAL A 41 -16.03 -3.46 2.73
N LEU A 42 -15.20 -4.49 2.82
CA LEU A 42 -15.63 -5.88 2.99
C LEU A 42 -15.04 -6.42 4.29
N HIS A 43 -15.91 -6.62 5.28
CA HIS A 43 -15.51 -6.90 6.67
C HIS A 43 -14.59 -5.79 7.21
N ASP A 44 -13.32 -6.10 7.50
CA ASP A 44 -12.32 -5.14 7.97
C ASP A 44 -11.32 -4.73 6.87
N ASN A 45 -11.53 -5.20 5.64
CA ASN A 45 -10.70 -4.81 4.50
C ASN A 45 -11.29 -3.56 3.85
N CYS A 46 -10.44 -2.56 3.67
CA CYS A 46 -10.81 -1.33 3.00
C CYS A 46 -10.15 -1.27 1.61
N PHE A 47 -10.95 -0.83 0.63
CA PHE A 47 -10.53 -0.68 -0.75
C PHE A 47 -10.88 0.70 -1.28
N LEU A 48 -9.96 1.29 -2.04
CA LEU A 48 -10.16 2.54 -2.77
C LEU A 48 -10.22 2.24 -4.26
N PHE A 49 -11.33 2.57 -4.90
CA PHE A 49 -11.55 2.39 -6.34
C PHE A 49 -11.24 3.70 -7.08
N MET A 50 -10.03 3.82 -7.63
CA MET A 50 -9.62 4.99 -8.43
C MET A 50 -10.15 4.86 -9.86
N THR A 51 -11.45 5.08 -10.03
CA THR A 51 -12.17 4.83 -11.30
C THR A 51 -11.93 5.89 -12.38
N TYR A 52 -11.50 7.10 -11.99
CA TYR A 52 -11.32 8.25 -12.88
C TYR A 52 -9.88 8.48 -13.34
N ASP A 53 -8.91 7.85 -12.69
CA ASP A 53 -7.48 8.08 -12.93
C ASP A 53 -6.85 6.86 -13.61
N THR A 54 -6.52 6.99 -14.89
CA THR A 54 -5.98 5.89 -15.69
C THR A 54 -4.49 6.06 -15.91
N VAL A 55 -3.68 5.13 -15.40
CA VAL A 55 -2.21 5.23 -15.42
C VAL A 55 -1.56 3.90 -15.75
N ALA A 56 -0.27 3.92 -16.06
CA ALA A 56 0.55 2.71 -16.19
C ALA A 56 0.66 1.99 -14.84
N TYR A 57 0.94 0.68 -14.87
CA TYR A 57 0.95 -0.17 -13.69
C TYR A 57 1.85 0.36 -12.56
N GLU A 58 3.12 0.68 -12.88
CA GLU A 58 4.07 1.16 -11.87
C GLU A 58 3.64 2.51 -11.25
N ILE A 59 2.93 3.34 -12.01
CA ILE A 59 2.36 4.59 -11.50
C ILE A 59 1.15 4.30 -10.59
N ALA A 60 0.29 3.34 -10.95
CA ALA A 60 -0.83 2.92 -10.10
C ALA A 60 -0.33 2.37 -8.75
N LYS A 61 0.71 1.52 -8.79
CA LYS A 61 1.40 1.00 -7.62
C LYS A 61 1.90 2.13 -6.72
N THR A 62 2.67 3.06 -7.29
CA THR A 62 3.22 4.21 -6.56
C THR A 62 2.11 5.04 -5.93
N LYS A 63 1.02 5.34 -6.67
CA LYS A 63 -0.11 6.10 -6.13
C LYS A 63 -0.79 5.40 -4.95
N CYS A 64 -1.01 4.09 -5.02
CA CYS A 64 -1.56 3.36 -3.88
C CYS A 64 -0.65 3.45 -2.65
N GLN A 65 0.67 3.39 -2.85
CA GLN A 65 1.66 3.55 -1.78
C GLN A 65 1.64 4.96 -1.19
N ASP A 66 1.56 6.00 -2.04
CA ASP A 66 1.41 7.40 -1.61
C ASP A 66 0.11 7.63 -0.81
N TYR A 67 -0.94 6.87 -1.11
CA TYR A 67 -2.18 6.88 -0.34
C TYR A 67 -2.13 6.01 0.92
N GLY A 68 -0.99 5.40 1.25
CA GLY A 68 -0.80 4.57 2.45
C GLY A 68 -1.33 3.13 2.32
N GLY A 69 -1.54 2.66 1.10
CA GLY A 69 -2.01 1.31 0.78
C GLY A 69 -1.07 0.58 -0.19
N ASN A 70 -1.58 -0.50 -0.78
CA ASN A 70 -0.95 -1.18 -1.92
C ASN A 70 -2.01 -1.42 -2.99
N LEU A 71 -1.62 -1.79 -4.20
CA LEU A 71 -2.59 -2.32 -5.16
C LEU A 71 -3.33 -3.51 -4.56
N ALA A 72 -4.62 -3.65 -4.90
CA ALA A 72 -5.48 -4.70 -4.35
C ALA A 72 -5.01 -6.09 -4.77
N MET A 73 -4.94 -7.02 -3.84
CA MET A 73 -4.48 -8.39 -4.03
C MET A 73 -5.64 -9.32 -3.68
N PRO A 74 -6.56 -9.60 -4.63
CA PRO A 74 -7.73 -10.43 -4.37
C PRO A 74 -7.31 -11.90 -4.20
N LYS A 75 -6.74 -12.25 -3.05
CA LYS A 75 -6.21 -13.61 -2.78
C LYS A 75 -7.27 -14.67 -2.47
N THR A 76 -8.54 -14.28 -2.42
CA THR A 76 -9.67 -15.18 -2.16
C THR A 76 -10.82 -14.87 -3.09
N LYS A 77 -11.63 -15.89 -3.37
CA LYS A 77 -12.85 -15.74 -4.18
C LYS A 77 -13.78 -14.66 -3.62
N ALA A 78 -13.93 -14.60 -2.29
CA ALA A 78 -14.79 -13.60 -1.64
C ALA A 78 -14.33 -12.16 -1.89
N ILE A 79 -13.01 -11.89 -1.82
CA ILE A 79 -12.46 -10.57 -2.15
C ILE A 79 -12.64 -10.29 -3.64
N ASN A 80 -12.31 -11.26 -4.51
CA ASN A 80 -12.44 -11.09 -5.96
C ASN A 80 -13.88 -10.75 -6.38
N ASP A 81 -14.85 -11.55 -5.94
CA ASP A 81 -16.27 -11.35 -6.25
C ASP A 81 -16.75 -9.96 -5.77
N PHE A 82 -16.33 -9.54 -4.58
CA PHE A 82 -16.62 -8.22 -4.06
C PHE A 82 -16.03 -7.10 -4.93
N LEU A 83 -14.76 -7.19 -5.31
CA LEU A 83 -14.14 -6.19 -6.20
C LEU A 83 -14.89 -6.11 -7.53
N VAL A 84 -15.22 -7.26 -8.14
CA VAL A 84 -15.98 -7.33 -9.39
C VAL A 84 -17.36 -6.67 -9.25
N GLN A 85 -18.07 -6.93 -8.15
CA GLN A 85 -19.38 -6.34 -7.89
C GLN A 85 -19.29 -4.81 -7.79
N GLU A 86 -18.32 -4.30 -7.04
CA GLU A 86 -18.11 -2.85 -6.90
C GLU A 86 -17.69 -2.20 -8.23
N MET A 87 -16.85 -2.85 -9.02
CA MET A 87 -16.48 -2.39 -10.36
C MET A 87 -17.69 -2.31 -11.31
N LYS A 88 -18.56 -3.33 -11.29
CA LYS A 88 -19.81 -3.36 -12.07
C LYS A 88 -20.79 -2.25 -11.68
N SER A 89 -20.74 -1.81 -10.42
CA SER A 89 -21.59 -0.72 -9.91
C SER A 89 -21.13 0.68 -10.31
N SER A 90 -19.91 0.81 -10.86
CA SER A 90 -19.38 2.09 -11.32
C SER A 90 -20.04 2.57 -12.61
N ASP A 91 -20.07 3.89 -12.83
CA ASP A 91 -20.67 4.50 -14.04
C ASP A 91 -20.06 3.97 -15.35
N LYS A 92 -18.79 3.53 -15.32
CA LYS A 92 -18.04 3.02 -16.47
C LYS A 92 -17.22 1.80 -16.05
N PRO A 93 -17.82 0.61 -15.96
CA PRO A 93 -17.11 -0.62 -15.63
C PRO A 93 -16.03 -0.90 -16.66
N ARG A 94 -14.79 -1.00 -16.21
CA ARG A 94 -13.60 -1.27 -17.03
C ARG A 94 -12.60 -2.10 -16.24
N PRO A 95 -11.66 -2.80 -16.89
CA PRO A 95 -10.58 -3.49 -16.22
C PRO A 95 -9.79 -2.54 -15.30
N MET A 96 -9.39 -3.02 -14.13
CA MET A 96 -8.63 -2.24 -13.14
C MET A 96 -7.38 -2.98 -12.69
N TRP A 97 -6.27 -2.26 -12.59
CA TRP A 97 -5.02 -2.83 -12.06
C TRP A 97 -5.21 -3.40 -10.66
N ILE A 98 -4.67 -4.60 -10.47
CA ILE A 98 -4.53 -5.30 -9.18
C ILE A 98 -3.05 -5.58 -8.94
N GLY A 99 -2.67 -5.82 -7.69
CA GLY A 99 -1.28 -5.88 -7.25
C GLY A 99 -0.60 -7.20 -7.53
N MET A 100 -0.44 -7.54 -8.80
CA MET A 100 0.22 -8.78 -9.24
C MET A 100 1.03 -8.54 -10.51
N HIS A 101 2.22 -9.16 -10.56
CA HIS A 101 3.15 -9.05 -11.68
C HIS A 101 4.01 -10.30 -11.83
N ASP A 102 4.68 -10.44 -12.98
CA ASP A 102 5.52 -11.58 -13.34
C ASP A 102 7.04 -11.31 -13.25
N LYS A 103 7.52 -10.62 -12.19
CA LYS A 103 8.95 -10.22 -12.10
C LYS A 103 9.98 -11.37 -12.18
N VAL A 104 9.59 -12.63 -11.99
CA VAL A 104 10.52 -13.78 -12.02
C VAL A 104 10.49 -14.46 -13.40
N ILE A 105 11.20 -13.84 -14.34
CA ILE A 105 11.38 -14.30 -15.73
C ILE A 105 11.88 -15.76 -15.83
N LYS A 106 12.56 -16.29 -14.80
CA LYS A 106 13.12 -17.65 -14.82
C LYS A 106 12.11 -18.77 -14.56
N ASP A 107 11.10 -18.52 -13.72
CA ASP A 107 10.18 -19.57 -13.25
C ASP A 107 8.71 -19.27 -13.56
N ARG A 108 8.39 -18.11 -14.16
CA ARG A 108 7.02 -17.70 -14.53
C ARG A 108 6.04 -17.71 -13.35
N ALA A 109 6.57 -17.50 -12.15
CA ALA A 109 5.77 -17.44 -10.93
C ALA A 109 5.14 -16.05 -10.81
N MET A 110 3.81 -16.02 -10.72
CA MET A 110 3.06 -14.79 -10.42
C MET A 110 3.24 -14.43 -8.96
N VAL A 111 3.59 -13.17 -8.70
CA VAL A 111 3.88 -12.66 -7.35
C VAL A 111 2.98 -11.48 -7.06
N TRP A 112 2.39 -11.48 -5.87
CA TRP A 112 1.64 -10.35 -5.34
C TRP A 112 2.58 -9.21 -4.93
N GLU A 113 2.08 -7.97 -4.88
CA GLU A 113 2.89 -6.81 -4.48
C GLU A 113 3.45 -6.86 -3.05
N ASP A 114 2.93 -7.74 -2.19
CA ASP A 114 3.52 -8.04 -0.87
C ASP A 114 4.60 -9.12 -0.87
N GLY A 115 4.98 -9.64 -2.04
CA GLY A 115 6.02 -10.66 -2.21
C GLY A 115 5.56 -12.09 -1.99
N SER A 116 4.30 -12.33 -1.64
CA SER A 116 3.75 -13.69 -1.60
C SER A 116 3.47 -14.22 -3.00
N ASN A 117 3.61 -15.53 -3.17
CA ASN A 117 3.24 -16.19 -4.42
C ASN A 117 1.71 -16.29 -4.53
N VAL A 118 1.22 -16.48 -5.75
CA VAL A 118 -0.15 -16.97 -5.95
C VAL A 118 -0.22 -18.41 -5.39
N ASP A 119 -1.01 -18.58 -4.33
CA ASP A 119 -1.22 -19.88 -3.68
C ASP A 119 -2.24 -20.75 -4.45
N SER A 120 -2.90 -21.72 -3.78
CA SER A 120 -3.76 -22.74 -4.39
C SER A 120 -5.05 -22.23 -5.07
N TRP A 121 -5.35 -20.94 -5.01
CA TRP A 121 -6.52 -20.36 -5.67
C TRP A 121 -6.09 -19.21 -6.58
N ASP A 122 -6.43 -19.36 -7.85
CA ASP A 122 -6.28 -18.33 -8.86
C ASP A 122 -7.59 -18.12 -9.63
N ASN A 123 -7.67 -17.01 -10.33
CA ASN A 123 -8.81 -16.67 -11.17
C ASN A 123 -8.34 -16.10 -12.51
N PHE A 124 -7.20 -16.59 -13.01
CA PHE A 124 -6.68 -16.18 -14.31
C PHE A 124 -7.60 -16.61 -15.45
N ASP A 125 -7.65 -15.78 -16.49
CA ASP A 125 -8.17 -16.24 -17.77
C ASP A 125 -7.12 -17.03 -18.55
N TRP A 126 -6.98 -18.31 -18.19
CA TRP A 126 -6.07 -19.27 -18.85
C TRP A 126 -6.37 -19.52 -20.34
N THR A 127 -7.44 -18.93 -20.88
CA THR A 127 -7.79 -19.05 -22.31
C THR A 127 -7.08 -18.01 -23.18
N ASN A 128 -6.52 -16.95 -22.59
CA ASN A 128 -5.65 -16.02 -23.29
C ASN A 128 -4.22 -16.54 -23.25
N ASP A 129 -3.64 -16.77 -24.43
CA ASP A 129 -2.29 -17.24 -24.67
C ASP A 129 -1.18 -16.21 -24.30
N GLY A 130 -1.59 -15.01 -23.86
CA GLY A 130 -0.73 -13.89 -23.49
C GLY A 130 0.09 -14.09 -22.21
N LEU A 131 -0.43 -14.84 -21.23
CA LEU A 131 0.20 -15.10 -19.92
C LEU A 131 1.58 -15.79 -19.98
N PHE A 132 1.97 -16.30 -21.15
CA PHE A 132 3.20 -17.06 -21.37
C PHE A 132 4.14 -16.43 -22.41
N GLY A 133 3.83 -15.21 -22.84
CA GLY A 133 4.40 -14.53 -24.01
C GLY A 133 5.65 -13.68 -23.76
N GLY A 134 6.54 -14.01 -22.81
CA GLY A 134 7.90 -13.43 -22.72
C GLY A 134 8.03 -11.90 -22.60
N GLY A 135 6.95 -11.18 -22.27
CA GLY A 135 6.91 -9.76 -21.93
C GLY A 135 6.82 -9.55 -20.41
N GLU A 136 6.77 -8.29 -19.95
CA GLU A 136 6.38 -7.99 -18.57
C GLU A 136 4.84 -7.92 -18.50
N ASP A 137 4.26 -8.89 -17.81
CA ASP A 137 2.83 -9.10 -17.71
C ASP A 137 2.29 -8.53 -16.39
N CYS A 138 1.59 -7.41 -16.50
CA CYS A 138 0.91 -6.77 -15.39
C CYS A 138 -0.56 -7.16 -15.40
N ILE A 139 -1.14 -7.36 -14.21
CA ILE A 139 -2.44 -8.00 -14.13
C ILE A 139 -3.53 -7.00 -13.76
N ALA A 140 -4.65 -7.07 -14.47
CA ALA A 140 -5.87 -6.36 -14.14
C ALA A 140 -7.05 -7.33 -13.98
N LEU A 141 -7.98 -6.96 -13.10
CA LEU A 141 -9.26 -7.64 -12.94
C LEU A 141 -10.24 -7.08 -13.97
N ASP A 142 -10.88 -7.95 -14.76
CA ASP A 142 -11.90 -7.54 -15.72
C ASP A 142 -13.31 -7.70 -15.10
N PRO A 143 -14.14 -6.64 -15.05
CA PRO A 143 -15.46 -6.74 -14.46
C PRO A 143 -16.44 -7.56 -15.31
N ASN A 144 -16.18 -7.82 -16.59
CA ASN A 144 -17.15 -8.52 -17.46
C ASN A 144 -17.27 -10.00 -17.10
N ASP A 145 -16.15 -10.69 -16.98
CA ASP A 145 -16.08 -12.11 -16.63
C ASP A 145 -15.60 -12.36 -15.18
N GLY A 146 -15.07 -11.32 -14.53
CA GLY A 146 -14.57 -11.37 -13.17
C GLY A 146 -13.18 -12.01 -13.04
N LYS A 147 -12.46 -12.24 -14.13
CA LYS A 147 -11.16 -12.93 -14.18
C LYS A 147 -9.98 -11.96 -14.21
N TRP A 148 -8.79 -12.51 -13.99
CA TRP A 148 -7.53 -11.80 -14.08
C TRP A 148 -6.93 -11.95 -15.48
N HIS A 149 -6.62 -10.83 -16.11
CA HIS A 149 -6.02 -10.77 -17.44
C HIS A 149 -4.67 -10.07 -17.39
N ASP A 150 -3.76 -10.51 -18.24
CA ASP A 150 -2.50 -9.85 -18.53
C ASP A 150 -2.71 -8.63 -19.42
N TYR A 151 -1.94 -7.59 -19.12
CA TYR A 151 -1.82 -6.38 -19.89
C TYR A 151 -0.37 -5.92 -19.83
N GLY A 152 0.09 -5.26 -20.89
CA GLY A 152 1.43 -4.67 -20.87
C GLY A 152 1.59 -3.64 -19.76
N CYS A 153 2.61 -3.81 -18.92
CA CYS A 153 2.93 -2.94 -17.78
C CYS A 153 3.26 -1.47 -18.12
N SER A 154 3.57 -1.20 -19.40
CA SER A 154 4.15 0.03 -19.95
C SER A 154 5.60 0.29 -19.50
N LYS A 155 6.57 -0.28 -20.24
CA LYS A 155 7.94 0.25 -20.34
C LYS A 155 8.21 0.77 -21.75
N THR A 156 8.59 2.04 -21.85
CA THR A 156 9.27 2.58 -23.03
C THR A 156 10.67 1.95 -23.12
N GLY A 157 10.80 0.72 -23.66
CA GLY A 157 12.14 0.16 -23.89
C GLY A 157 12.28 -1.35 -24.09
N SER A 158 11.30 -2.18 -23.73
CA SER A 158 11.41 -3.62 -23.98
C SER A 158 10.80 -3.95 -25.34
N LEU A 159 11.65 -4.41 -26.27
CA LEU A 159 11.23 -4.98 -27.55
C LEU A 159 10.38 -6.24 -27.28
N SER A 160 9.07 -6.09 -27.12
CA SER A 160 8.14 -7.20 -27.24
C SER A 160 8.20 -7.69 -28.70
N ARG A 161 9.03 -8.71 -28.95
CA ARG A 161 9.11 -9.39 -30.25
C ARG A 161 7.88 -10.30 -30.40
N LEU A 162 6.70 -9.70 -30.50
CA LEU A 162 5.40 -10.23 -30.94
C LEU A 162 4.31 -9.31 -30.36
N GLY A 163 3.93 -8.27 -31.12
CA GLY A 163 2.83 -7.39 -30.74
C GLY A 163 3.23 -6.25 -29.79
N ALA A 164 2.77 -5.05 -30.12
CA ALA A 164 3.15 -3.79 -29.49
C ALA A 164 3.15 -3.84 -27.95
N ALA A 165 4.19 -3.29 -27.32
CA ALA A 165 4.10 -2.77 -25.97
C ALA A 165 2.97 -1.73 -25.94
N LYS A 166 1.75 -2.20 -25.65
CA LYS A 166 0.59 -1.32 -25.51
C LYS A 166 0.88 -0.46 -24.29
N ASN A 167 0.87 0.85 -24.48
CA ASN A 167 0.93 1.84 -23.40
C ASN A 167 -0.40 1.77 -22.62
N THR A 168 -0.61 0.66 -21.94
CA THR A 168 -1.87 0.36 -21.26
C THR A 168 -1.97 1.27 -20.06
N LYS A 169 -3.04 2.05 -20.01
CA LYS A 169 -3.40 2.88 -18.87
C LYS A 169 -4.78 2.46 -18.40
N LEU A 170 -4.84 1.93 -17.18
CA LEU A 170 -6.08 1.46 -16.57
C LEU A 170 -6.33 2.22 -15.26
N PRO A 171 -7.61 2.32 -14.85
CA PRO A 171 -7.93 2.61 -13.46
C PRO A 171 -7.38 1.52 -12.53
N PHE A 172 -7.37 1.77 -11.22
CA PHE A 172 -6.71 0.88 -10.27
C PHE A 172 -7.41 0.82 -8.92
N ILE A 173 -7.24 -0.30 -8.23
CA ILE A 173 -7.83 -0.52 -6.91
C ILE A 173 -6.69 -0.55 -5.90
N CYS A 174 -6.77 0.28 -4.87
CA CYS A 174 -5.89 0.16 -3.71
C CYS A 174 -6.58 -0.64 -2.61
N GLN A 175 -5.81 -1.39 -1.84
CA GLN A 175 -6.25 -2.04 -0.60
C GLN A 175 -5.43 -1.55 0.58
N TYR A 176 -6.06 -1.57 1.75
CA TYR A 176 -5.47 -1.16 3.01
C TYR A 176 -5.49 -2.31 4.01
N ARG A 177 -4.46 -2.37 4.85
CA ARG A 177 -4.45 -3.29 5.98
C ARG A 177 -5.51 -2.85 7.00
N PRO A 178 -6.22 -3.79 7.66
CA PRO A 178 -7.13 -3.46 8.75
C PRO A 178 -6.44 -2.56 9.77
N GLN A 179 -7.07 -1.42 10.09
CA GLN A 179 -6.55 -0.51 11.11
C GLN A 179 -6.72 -1.19 12.47
N LYS A 180 -5.62 -1.43 13.19
CA LYS A 180 -5.71 -1.78 14.61
C LYS A 180 -6.23 -0.53 15.32
N ASP A 181 -7.35 -0.64 16.05
CA ASP A 181 -8.04 0.48 16.70
C ASP A 181 -7.05 1.51 17.26
N SER A 182 -6.94 2.64 16.57
CA SER A 182 -6.27 3.84 17.06
C SER A 182 -7.20 4.50 18.08
N GLY A 183 -7.25 3.92 19.28
CA GLY A 183 -8.29 4.22 20.27
C GLY A 183 -8.05 3.64 21.66
N LYS A 184 -6.80 3.59 22.13
CA LYS A 184 -6.50 3.55 23.57
C LYS A 184 -5.29 4.44 23.83
N THR A 185 -5.51 5.49 24.61
CA THR A 185 -4.42 6.25 25.23
C THR A 185 -3.68 5.29 26.15
N ASP A 186 -2.42 5.01 25.88
CA ASP A 186 -1.52 4.36 26.83
C ASP A 186 -1.26 5.33 27.99
N LYS A 187 -2.19 5.34 28.94
CA LYS A 187 -1.91 5.70 30.33
C LYS A 187 -1.52 4.41 31.04
N ASP A 188 -0.27 4.02 30.89
CA ASP A 188 0.46 3.13 31.81
C ASP A 188 1.94 3.53 31.77
N SER A 189 2.18 4.82 32.04
CA SER A 189 3.40 5.22 32.73
C SER A 189 3.14 5.00 34.22
N ASP A 190 4.12 4.46 34.93
CA ASP A 190 4.16 4.21 36.38
C ASP A 190 3.82 2.76 36.79
N ASN A 191 4.79 1.87 36.59
CA ASN A 191 5.22 0.91 37.62
C ASN A 191 6.45 0.09 37.16
N ILE A 192 7.64 0.72 37.22
CA ILE A 192 8.88 -0.01 37.53
C ILE A 192 9.58 0.78 38.64
N ALA A 193 9.10 0.57 39.86
CA ALA A 193 9.90 0.82 41.04
C ALA A 193 10.89 -0.35 41.18
N GLY A 194 12.19 -0.02 41.22
CA GLY A 194 13.21 -0.91 41.77
C GLY A 194 14.22 -1.45 40.76
N MET A 195 15.24 -0.65 40.43
CA MET A 195 16.64 -0.99 40.72
C MET A 195 17.54 0.18 40.30
N GLY A 196 18.40 0.58 41.24
CA GLY A 196 19.03 1.90 41.29
C GLY A 196 19.99 2.22 40.15
N VAL A 197 19.99 3.50 39.81
CA VAL A 197 21.06 4.21 39.11
C VAL A 197 22.30 4.21 40.00
N GLN A 198 23.44 3.76 39.47
CA GLN A 198 24.73 4.27 39.92
C GLN A 198 25.32 5.10 38.79
N ASP A 199 25.37 6.40 39.05
CA ASP A 199 26.16 7.38 38.33
C ASP A 199 27.64 7.00 38.42
N GLY A 200 28.35 7.11 37.30
CA GLY A 200 29.77 6.77 37.25
C GLY A 200 30.41 7.10 35.91
N CYS A 201 30.49 8.39 35.58
CA CYS A 201 31.47 8.88 34.63
C CYS A 201 32.87 8.77 35.26
N ASP A 202 33.51 7.61 35.18
CA ASP A 202 34.92 7.47 35.54
C ASP A 202 35.80 7.43 34.28
N ASN A 203 36.51 8.54 34.10
CA ASN A 203 37.69 8.64 33.28
C ASN A 203 38.77 7.74 33.89
N ASN A 204 39.05 6.59 33.26
CA ASN A 204 40.31 5.90 33.53
C ASN A 204 40.94 5.38 32.23
N VAL A 205 41.87 6.19 31.75
CA VAL A 205 42.86 5.86 30.74
C VAL A 205 43.82 4.84 31.35
N ASN A 206 43.72 3.56 30.97
CA ASN A 206 44.85 2.63 30.70
C ASN A 206 44.45 1.15 30.72
N LYS A 207 45.07 0.38 29.81
CA LYS A 207 44.85 -1.03 29.41
C LYS A 207 43.64 -1.18 28.47
N ILE A 208 43.82 -1.46 27.19
CA ILE A 208 44.57 -2.60 26.63
C ILE A 208 45.38 -2.14 25.41
N LYS A 209 46.67 -2.51 25.39
CA LYS A 209 47.54 -2.39 24.22
C LYS A 209 47.47 -3.66 23.37
N ASP A 210 47.57 -3.42 22.06
CA ASP A 210 48.07 -4.27 20.99
C ASP A 210 47.20 -5.47 20.56
N PHE A 211 46.54 -5.33 19.41
CA PHE A 211 46.76 -6.19 18.23
C PHE A 211 46.13 -5.56 16.97
N GLY A 212 46.97 -5.23 15.99
CA GLY A 212 46.60 -5.26 14.56
C GLY A 212 45.85 -4.06 13.98
N ASP A 213 46.62 -3.10 13.48
CA ASP A 213 46.20 -2.22 12.39
C ASP A 213 45.94 -3.10 11.15
N SER A 214 44.67 -3.25 10.76
CA SER A 214 44.25 -3.94 9.55
C SER A 214 42.91 -3.39 9.11
N ARG A 215 42.99 -2.31 8.34
CA ARG A 215 41.93 -1.83 7.46
C ARG A 215 41.53 -2.96 6.50
N PRO A 216 40.28 -3.49 6.51
CA PRO A 216 39.78 -4.22 5.37
C PRO A 216 39.29 -3.18 4.38
N SER A 217 40.08 -2.94 3.34
CA SER A 217 39.54 -2.55 2.05
C SER A 217 38.78 -3.74 1.49
N ASP A 218 37.53 -3.94 1.92
CA ASP A 218 36.63 -4.88 1.27
C ASP A 218 35.82 -4.14 0.22
N THR A 219 36.39 -4.19 -0.98
CA THR A 219 35.64 -4.21 -2.23
C THR A 219 34.62 -5.35 -2.18
N ASN A 220 33.35 -5.04 -1.98
CA ASN A 220 32.29 -5.85 -2.56
C ASN A 220 31.06 -4.99 -2.89
N LEU A 221 30.85 -4.77 -4.18
CA LEU A 221 29.54 -4.41 -4.71
C LEU A 221 28.61 -5.60 -4.44
N ASP A 222 27.52 -5.36 -3.70
CA ASP A 222 26.15 -5.86 -3.92
C ASP A 222 25.47 -6.11 -2.55
N ASP A 223 24.86 -5.07 -1.98
CA ASP A 223 23.86 -5.22 -0.93
C ASP A 223 22.68 -4.31 -1.23
N ARG A 224 21.86 -4.75 -2.18
CA ARG A 224 20.57 -4.18 -2.56
C ARG A 224 19.46 -4.44 -1.54
N ILE A 225 19.82 -4.66 -0.27
CA ILE A 225 18.85 -5.00 0.77
C ILE A 225 18.85 -3.88 1.80
N CYS A 226 17.77 -3.12 1.81
CA CYS A 226 17.54 -2.12 2.83
C CYS A 226 17.22 -2.81 4.16
N PRO A 227 17.74 -2.30 5.30
CA PRO A 227 17.26 -2.74 6.60
C PRO A 227 15.75 -2.48 6.71
N PRO A 228 15.02 -3.24 7.56
CA PRO A 228 13.60 -3.00 7.79
C PRO A 228 13.33 -1.54 8.13
N PHE A 229 12.52 -0.89 7.29
CA PHE A 229 12.22 0.52 7.46
C PHE A 229 11.17 0.71 8.56
N ASN A 230 11.58 1.26 9.70
CA ASN A 230 10.71 1.52 10.84
C ASN A 230 11.08 2.86 11.50
N CYS A 231 10.22 3.87 11.35
CA CYS A 231 10.39 5.20 11.93
C CYS A 231 9.15 5.54 12.79
N PRO A 232 9.05 5.02 14.02
CA PRO A 232 7.82 5.06 14.81
C PRO A 232 7.34 6.48 15.17
N ASN A 233 8.20 7.50 15.06
CA ASN A 233 7.91 8.87 15.47
C ASN A 233 8.21 9.93 14.40
N LEU A 234 8.34 9.53 13.12
CA LEU A 234 8.62 10.47 12.03
C LEU A 234 7.61 10.31 10.90
N ASP A 235 6.79 11.33 10.69
CA ASP A 235 5.90 11.46 9.54
C ASP A 235 6.39 12.59 8.64
N CYS A 236 6.84 12.24 7.43
CA CYS A 236 7.38 13.19 6.45
C CYS A 236 6.33 13.70 5.46
N GLY A 237 5.05 13.34 5.64
CA GLY A 237 3.95 13.79 4.80
C GLY A 237 4.27 13.72 3.30
N ILE A 238 3.99 14.82 2.58
CA ILE A 238 4.19 14.92 1.13
C ILE A 238 5.66 15.07 0.70
N SER A 239 6.55 15.47 1.60
CA SER A 239 7.97 15.63 1.28
C SER A 239 8.67 14.27 1.14
N GLY A 240 8.16 13.26 1.86
CA GLY A 240 8.69 11.90 1.86
C GLY A 240 10.04 11.79 2.60
N PHE A 241 10.51 10.56 2.73
CA PHE A 241 11.79 10.26 3.40
C PHE A 241 12.99 10.51 2.47
N LYS A 242 14.12 10.88 3.08
CA LYS A 242 15.43 10.93 2.42
C LYS A 242 15.90 9.51 2.07
N MET A 243 16.74 9.42 1.04
CA MET A 243 17.31 8.17 0.57
C MET A 243 18.82 8.15 0.83
N ARG A 244 19.34 7.06 1.41
CA ARG A 244 20.77 6.79 1.54
C ARG A 244 21.06 5.42 0.94
N ASN A 245 21.99 5.35 -0.02
CA ASN A 245 22.32 4.12 -0.75
C ASN A 245 21.07 3.40 -1.31
N ASN A 246 20.11 4.16 -1.83
CA ASN A 246 18.83 3.66 -2.35
C ASN A 246 17.87 3.05 -1.31
N CYS A 247 18.09 3.33 -0.03
CA CYS A 247 17.21 2.94 1.09
C CYS A 247 16.60 4.16 1.77
N GLN A 248 15.33 4.04 2.18
CA GLN A 248 14.66 5.06 2.98
C GLN A 248 15.34 5.16 4.36
N ILE A 249 15.57 6.38 4.83
CA ILE A 249 16.07 6.66 6.17
C ILE A 249 15.08 7.54 6.94
N CYS A 250 15.12 7.51 8.27
CA CYS A 250 14.25 8.30 9.14
C CYS A 250 14.66 9.79 9.17
N GLU A 251 14.65 10.44 8.01
CA GLU A 251 14.85 11.88 7.83
C GLU A 251 13.91 12.38 6.73
N CYS A 252 13.31 13.55 6.89
CA CYS A 252 12.42 14.12 5.87
C CYS A 252 13.21 14.86 4.79
N ARG A 253 12.68 14.81 3.57
CA ARG A 253 13.15 15.67 2.48
C ARG A 253 12.78 17.12 2.81
N ASP A 254 13.76 18.00 2.63
CA ASP A 254 13.58 19.45 2.84
C ASP A 254 12.62 20.02 1.78
#